data_AF-H0AC77-F1
#
_entry.id   AF-H0AC77-F1
#
_cell.length_a   1.000
_cell.length_b   1.000
_cell.length_c   1.000
_cell.angle_alpha   90.00
_cell.angle_beta   90.00
_cell.angle_gamma   90.00
#
_symmetry.space_group_name_H-M   'P 1'
#
loop_
_entity.id
_entity.type
_entity.pdbx_description
1 polymer ?
#
loop_
_entity_poly.entity_id
_entity_poly.type
_entity_poly.pdbx_seq_one_letter_code
_entity_poly.pdbx_strand_id
1 'polypeptide(L)' 'MECDYCGKEVSKAEGKLLVKNSGKKLFFCSSKCQKNEDKNRKHTYPE' A
#
# COMPACT_ATOMS: atom_id res chain seq x y z
N MET A 1 -9.15 5.63 -6.06
CA MET A 1 -8.77 4.38 -5.35
C MET A 1 -7.70 4.78 -4.37
N GLU A 2 -7.75 4.34 -3.11
CA GLU A 2 -6.79 4.79 -2.09
C GLU A 2 -5.72 3.73 -1.83
N CYS A 3 -4.52 4.17 -1.48
CA CYS A 3 -3.44 3.29 -1.05
C CYS A 3 -3.67 2.84 0.40
N ASP A 4 -3.82 1.54 0.63
CA ASP A 4 -4.02 0.94 1.96
C ASP A 4 -2.87 1.21 2.95
N TYR A 5 -1.71 1.67 2.46
CA TYR A 5 -0.53 1.95 3.29
C TYR A 5 -0.39 3.43 3.69
N CYS A 6 -0.60 4.37 2.75
CA CYS A 6 -0.33 5.79 2.97
C CYS A 6 -1.54 6.70 2.85
N GLY A 7 -2.72 6.17 2.51
CA GLY A 7 -3.95 6.94 2.36
C GLY A 7 -3.97 7.88 1.14
N LYS A 8 -2.95 7.84 0.26
CA LYS A 8 -2.91 8.68 -0.93
C LYS A 8 -3.78 8.11 -2.04
N GLU A 9 -4.33 9.00 -2.86
CA GLU A 9 -5.01 8.60 -4.09
C GLU A 9 -4.05 7.87 -5.04
N VAL A 10 -4.51 6.73 -5.54
CA VAL A 10 -3.87 5.91 -6.56
C VAL A 10 -4.57 6.23 -7.88
N SER A 11 -3.81 6.75 -8.86
CA SER A 11 -4.33 7.00 -10.20
C SER A 11 -4.76 5.67 -10.84
N LYS A 12 -5.82 5.67 -11.67
CA LYS A 12 -6.39 4.43 -12.23
C LYS A 12 -5.41 3.64 -13.13
N ALA A 13 -4.38 4.31 -13.64
CA ALA A 13 -3.37 3.72 -14.52
C ALA A 13 -2.08 3.31 -13.78
N GLU A 14 -1.97 3.60 -12.48
CA GLU A 14 -0.77 3.32 -11.69
C GLU A 14 -1.12 2.55 -10.41
N GLY A 15 -0.08 2.03 -9.75
CA GLY A 15 -0.22 1.27 -8.51
C GLY A 15 -0.24 -0.24 -8.72
N LYS A 16 -0.44 -0.95 -7.61
CA LYS A 16 -0.33 -2.42 -7.55
C LYS A 16 -1.39 -2.99 -6.62
N LEU A 17 -2.05 -4.04 -7.09
CA LEU A 17 -2.95 -4.86 -6.29
C LEU A 17 -2.20 -6.10 -5.79
N LEU A 18 -2.15 -6.28 -4.48
CA LEU A 18 -1.67 -7.50 -3.82
C LEU A 18 -2.88 -8.27 -3.27
N VAL A 19 -3.01 -9.53 -3.66
CA VAL A 19 -4.02 -10.44 -3.10
C VAL A 19 -3.30 -11.42 -2.18
N LYS A 20 -3.63 -11.40 -0.89
CA LYS A 20 -3.08 -12.33 0.12
C LYS A 20 -3.76 -13.69 0.00
N ASN A 21 -3.11 -14.74 0.49
CA ASN A 21 -3.68 -16.10 0.53
C ASN A 21 -5.00 -16.18 1.32
N SER A 22 -5.24 -15.25 2.26
CA SER A 22 -6.51 -15.11 2.98
C SER A 22 -7.64 -14.48 2.15
N GLY A 23 -7.37 -14.08 0.91
CA GLY A 23 -8.31 -13.34 0.05
C GLY A 23 -8.30 -11.82 0.28
N LYS A 24 -7.55 -11.31 1.26
CA LYS A 24 -7.45 -9.85 1.50
C LYS A 24 -6.77 -9.17 0.31
N LYS A 25 -7.42 -8.15 -0.23
CA LYS A 25 -6.92 -7.29 -1.31
C LYS A 25 -6.30 -6.03 -0.71
N LEU A 26 -5.12 -5.65 -1.19
CA LEU A 26 -4.40 -4.46 -0.77
C LEU A 26 -3.93 -3.68 -2.00
N PHE A 27 -4.24 -2.39 -2.02
CA PHE A 27 -3.85 -1.47 -3.07
C PHE A 27 -2.68 -0.61 -2.59
N PHE A 28 -1.62 -0.56 -3.40
CA PHE A 28 -0.45 0.26 -3.13
C PHE A 28 -0.25 1.27 -4.25
N CYS A 29 0.02 2.53 -3.91
CA CYS A 29 0.39 3.56 -4.89
C CYS A 29 1.78 3.32 -5.49
N SER A 30 2.67 2.60 -4.79
CA SER A 30 4.05 2.40 -5.23
C SER A 30 4.71 1.19 -4.57
N SER A 31 5.80 0.71 -5.18
CA SER A 31 6.65 -0.34 -4.61
C SER A 31 7.23 0.02 -3.24
N LYS A 32 7.38 1.32 -2.93
CA LYS A 32 7.81 1.79 -1.61
C LYS A 32 6.82 1.40 -0.51
N CYS A 33 5.53 1.61 -0.77
CA CYS A 33 4.47 1.29 0.18
C CYS A 33 4.37 -0.22 0.41
N GLN A 34 4.39 -1.01 -0.67
CA GLN A 34 4.39 -2.47 -0.57
C GLN A 34 5.58 -2.99 0.26
N LYS A 35 6.81 -2.54 -0.05
CA LYS A 35 8.02 -2.97 0.68
C LYS A 35 7.99 -2.58 2.15
N ASN A 36 7.38 -1.45 2.48
CA ASN A 36 7.26 -1.03 3.86
C ASN A 36 6.18 -1.82 4.62
N GLU A 37 5.05 -2.15 3.99
CA GLU A 37 4.06 -3.06 4.57
C GLU A 37 4.68 -4.44 4.86
N ASP A 38 5.43 -4.99 3.90
CA ASP A 38 6.14 -6.27 4.02
C ASP A 38 7.13 -6.27 5.20
N LYS A 39 7.83 -5.14 5.39
CA LYS A 39 8.75 -4.91 6.51
C LYS A 39 8.06 -4.48 7.81
N ASN A 40 6.74 -4.50 7.87
CA ASN A 40 5.93 -4.08 9.03
C ASN A 40 6.24 -2.65 9.53
N ARG A 41 6.58 -1.74 8.62
CA ARG A 41 6.88 -0.34 8.94
C ARG A 41 5.60 0.49 8.94
N LYS A 42 5.50 1.47 9.82
CA LYS A 42 4.36 2.41 9.85
C LYS A 42 4.59 3.59 8.90
N HIS A 43 3.51 4.10 8.31
CA HIS A 43 3.50 5.38 7.57
C HIS A 43 3.24 6.57 8.51
N THR A 44 3.79 6.54 9.72
CA THR A 44 3.77 7.67 10.66
C THR A 44 5.21 7.96 11.04
N TYR A 45 5.63 9.20 10.86
CA TYR A 45 6.92 9.66 11.34
C TYR A 45 6.72 10.25 12.74
N PRO A 46 7.57 9.92 13.73
CA PRO A 46 7.58 10.70 14.95
C PRO A 46 7.90 12.16 14.61
N GLU A 47 7.15 13.06 15.22
CA GLU A 47 7.40 14.51 15.22
C GLU A 47 8.68 14.86 15.98
#